data_AF-A0A3M1KK18-F1
#
_entry.id   AF-A0A3M1KK18-F1
#
_cell.length_a   1.000
_cell.length_b   1.000
_cell.length_c   1.000
_cell.angle_alpha   90.00
_cell.angle_beta   90.00
_cell.angle_gamma   90.00
#
_symmetry.space_group_name_H-M   'P 1'
#
loop_
_entity.id
_entity.type
_entity.pdbx_description
1 polymer ?
#
loop_
_entity_poly.entity_id
_entity_poly.type
_entity_poly.pdbx_seq_one_letter_code
_entity_poly.pdbx_strand_id
1 'polypeptide(L)'
;MDTTLEKRSAEEWAAWLLEQDLPSTNRTAPDLLAELDGTPRTFQAMSDEIQEDPVLALKLLARANTALDAKETLVKTLSQALSLLGVDFLRNLLSSVRIEDSESSPSARRFHWRMGRSFVAAHIARALAQYHFAKQADELFWAALFRSIPAWYLARMLDDQDHPPAHLRGRQRAQWQREHWGADEESIWRHMIPRLGMPERVTRAQLPAERETLRHWARLERLCPSEGTPPRPEDRTLRMLIQSPDTLVILAI
;
A
#
# COMPACT_ATOMS: atom_id res chain seq x y z
N MET A 1 18.83 3.50 -27.85
CA MET A 1 19.62 2.47 -27.14
C MET A 1 18.64 1.40 -26.72
N ASP A 2 18.88 0.19 -27.18
CA ASP A 2 18.02 -0.97 -26.97
C ASP A 2 18.27 -1.51 -25.56
N THR A 3 17.60 -0.94 -24.56
CA THR A 3 17.62 -1.41 -23.18
C THR A 3 16.45 -2.37 -22.99
N THR A 4 16.62 -3.61 -23.44
CA THR A 4 15.74 -4.69 -23.00
C THR A 4 15.90 -4.81 -21.48
N LEU A 5 14.81 -4.60 -20.75
CA LEU A 5 14.78 -4.74 -19.29
C LEU A 5 15.30 -6.13 -18.91
N GLU A 6 16.45 -6.21 -18.24
CA GLU A 6 17.01 -7.49 -17.83
C GLU A 6 16.06 -8.15 -16.83
N LYS A 7 15.75 -9.44 -17.04
CA LYS A 7 14.87 -10.17 -16.12
C LYS A 7 15.56 -10.31 -14.77
N ARG A 8 14.88 -9.88 -13.72
CA ARG A 8 15.36 -9.97 -12.34
C ARG A 8 14.46 -10.89 -11.55
N SER A 9 15.03 -11.60 -10.59
CA SER A 9 14.27 -12.30 -9.56
C SER A 9 13.45 -11.31 -8.73
N ALA A 10 12.42 -11.82 -8.04
CA ALA A 10 11.58 -10.98 -7.17
C ALA A 10 12.39 -10.32 -6.03
N GLU A 11 13.44 -10.99 -5.55
CA GLU A 11 14.33 -10.47 -4.50
C GLU A 11 15.22 -9.33 -5.00
N GLU A 12 15.78 -9.47 -6.20
CA GLU A 12 16.58 -8.42 -6.85
C GLU A 12 15.72 -7.20 -7.18
N TRP A 13 14.49 -7.42 -7.68
CA TRP A 13 13.52 -6.35 -7.86
C TRP A 13 13.26 -5.62 -6.54
N ALA A 14 12.96 -6.35 -5.46
CA ALA A 14 12.71 -5.74 -4.17
C ALA A 14 13.93 -4.97 -3.64
N ALA A 15 15.16 -5.43 -3.89
CA ALA A 15 16.38 -4.73 -3.49
C ALA A 15 16.50 -3.41 -4.25
N TRP A 16 16.49 -3.49 -5.57
CA TRP A 16 16.68 -2.34 -6.43
C TRP A 16 15.60 -1.27 -6.25
N LEU A 17 14.32 -1.68 -6.14
CA LEU A 17 13.22 -0.73 -5.95
C LEU A 17 13.34 0.01 -4.61
N LEU A 18 13.68 -0.69 -3.52
CA LEU A 18 13.81 -0.08 -2.19
C LEU A 18 15.02 0.86 -2.06
N GLU A 19 16.02 0.74 -2.93
CA GLU A 19 17.12 1.70 -3.04
C GLU A 19 16.71 3.00 -3.75
N GLN A 20 15.60 3.00 -4.49
CA GLN A 20 15.10 4.19 -5.15
C GLN A 20 14.29 5.07 -4.19
N ASP A 21 14.40 6.38 -4.36
CA ASP A 21 13.54 7.32 -3.65
C ASP A 21 12.22 7.52 -4.38
N LEU A 22 11.12 7.41 -3.63
CA LEU A 22 9.81 7.88 -4.08
C LEU A 22 9.66 9.37 -3.75
N PRO A 23 9.21 10.19 -4.70
CA PRO A 23 8.84 11.57 -4.42
C PRO A 23 7.47 11.64 -3.73
N SER A 24 7.29 12.67 -2.90
CA SER A 24 5.98 13.07 -2.41
C SER A 24 5.14 13.66 -3.54
N THR A 25 3.83 13.45 -3.49
CA THR A 25 2.86 14.01 -4.46
C THR A 25 2.22 15.30 -3.99
N ASN A 26 2.37 15.62 -2.72
CA ASN A 26 1.59 16.66 -2.07
C ASN A 26 2.54 17.71 -1.48
N ARG A 27 1.97 18.87 -1.15
CA ARG A 27 2.71 19.93 -0.44
C ARG A 27 2.78 19.71 1.06
N THR A 28 2.32 18.56 1.55
CA THR A 28 2.36 18.14 2.96
C THR A 28 3.75 18.30 3.57
N ALA A 29 4.82 17.90 2.86
CA ALA A 29 6.18 17.98 3.40
C ALA A 29 6.64 19.42 3.73
N PRO A 30 6.64 20.36 2.77
CA PRO A 30 7.06 21.74 3.04
C PRO A 30 6.08 22.50 3.94
N ASP A 31 4.78 22.24 3.84
CA ASP A 31 3.77 22.93 4.63
C ASP A 31 3.93 22.53 6.11
N LEU A 32 4.01 21.22 6.41
CA LEU A 32 4.26 20.73 7.76
C LEU A 32 5.63 21.17 8.30
N LEU A 33 6.66 21.22 7.46
CA LEU A 33 7.99 21.68 7.88
C LEU A 33 7.97 23.15 8.34
N ALA A 34 7.27 24.02 7.59
CA ALA A 34 7.10 25.42 7.97
C ALA A 34 6.31 25.57 9.28
N GLU A 35 5.34 24.70 9.52
CA GLU A 35 4.55 24.70 10.75
C GLU A 35 5.31 24.23 11.98
N LEU A 36 6.28 23.33 11.82
CA LEU A 36 7.12 22.83 12.93
C LEU A 36 7.97 23.93 13.58
N ASP A 37 8.26 25.03 12.86
CA ASP A 37 8.97 26.20 13.42
C ASP A 37 8.06 27.13 14.24
N GLY A 38 6.75 26.87 14.23
CA GLY A 38 5.74 27.66 14.91
C GLY A 38 5.25 27.07 16.24
N THR A 39 3.95 26.83 16.33
CA THR A 39 3.28 26.45 17.59
C THR A 39 3.46 24.95 17.86
N PRO A 40 3.70 24.51 19.11
CA PRO A 40 3.75 23.09 19.44
C PRO A 40 2.47 22.35 19.03
N ARG A 41 2.59 21.34 18.18
CA ARG A 41 1.47 20.50 17.70
C ARG A 41 1.53 19.13 18.38
N THR A 42 0.36 18.51 18.54
CA THR A 42 0.29 17.14 19.06
C THR A 42 0.77 16.15 17.99
N PHE A 43 1.32 15.00 18.41
CA PHE A 43 1.68 13.94 17.46
C PHE A 43 0.49 13.45 16.65
N GLN A 44 -0.73 13.52 17.19
CA GLN A 44 -1.94 13.15 16.45
C GLN A 44 -2.20 14.12 15.28
N ALA A 45 -2.16 15.43 15.52
CA ALA A 45 -2.40 16.42 14.47
C ALA A 45 -1.38 16.32 13.34
N MET A 46 -0.09 16.15 13.68
CA MET A 46 0.95 15.94 12.68
C MET A 46 0.77 14.61 11.93
N SER A 47 0.32 13.55 12.62
CA SER A 47 0.08 12.27 11.97
C SER A 47 -1.10 12.29 11.00
N ASP A 48 -2.15 13.06 11.29
CA ASP A 48 -3.30 13.21 10.41
C ASP A 48 -2.89 13.90 9.10
N GLU A 49 -2.02 14.90 9.19
CA GLU A 49 -1.49 15.60 8.02
C GLU A 49 -0.54 14.72 7.18
N ILE A 50 0.35 13.97 7.84
CA ILE A 50 1.23 13.00 7.17
C ILE A 50 0.43 11.89 6.48
N GLN A 51 -0.73 11.50 7.01
CA GLN A 51 -1.57 10.48 6.40
C GLN A 51 -2.06 10.87 5.00
N GLU A 52 -2.18 12.16 4.71
CA GLU A 52 -2.54 12.67 3.39
C GLU A 52 -1.44 12.46 2.34
N ASP A 53 -0.23 12.11 2.77
CA ASP A 53 0.90 11.76 1.90
C ASP A 53 1.33 10.30 2.10
N PRO A 54 0.93 9.39 1.19
CA PRO A 54 1.28 7.98 1.28
C PRO A 54 2.78 7.68 1.33
N VAL A 55 3.61 8.52 0.70
CA VAL A 55 5.06 8.32 0.64
C VAL A 55 5.71 8.73 1.95
N LEU A 56 5.30 9.86 2.54
CA LEU A 56 5.74 10.26 3.87
C LEU A 56 5.30 9.24 4.93
N ALA A 57 4.05 8.81 4.88
CA ALA A 57 3.52 7.80 5.79
C ALA A 57 4.30 6.47 5.70
N LEU A 58 4.61 6.03 4.47
CA LEU A 58 5.45 4.85 4.23
C LEU A 58 6.84 5.02 4.84
N LYS A 59 7.55 6.11 4.52
CA LYS A 59 8.91 6.35 5.02
C LYS A 59 8.94 6.40 6.55
N LEU A 60 7.96 7.04 7.17
CA LEU A 60 7.86 7.15 8.62
C LEU A 60 7.59 5.79 9.30
N LEU A 61 6.60 5.03 8.84
CA LEU A 61 6.26 3.72 9.41
C LEU A 61 7.38 2.70 9.18
N ALA A 62 7.96 2.65 7.98
CA ALA A 62 9.05 1.75 7.68
C ALA A 62 10.28 2.06 8.54
N ARG A 63 10.61 3.35 8.73
CA ARG A 63 11.73 3.72 9.58
C ARG A 63 11.50 3.40 11.05
N ALA A 64 10.28 3.63 11.56
CA ALA A 64 9.93 3.29 12.94
C ALA A 64 10.06 1.79 13.18
N ASN A 65 9.53 0.97 12.28
CA ASN A 65 9.55 -0.48 12.44
C ASN A 65 10.92 -1.13 12.20
N THR A 66 11.77 -0.53 11.38
CA THR A 66 13.15 -0.99 11.19
C THR A 66 14.09 -0.53 12.30
N ALA A 67 13.70 0.49 13.08
CA ALA A 67 14.44 0.91 14.27
C ALA A 67 14.18 0.00 15.49
N LEU A 68 13.05 -0.70 15.50
CA LEU A 68 12.69 -1.66 16.55
C LEU A 68 13.36 -3.00 16.28
N ASP A 69 13.80 -3.67 17.35
CA ASP A 69 14.28 -5.04 17.26
C ASP A 69 13.11 -5.99 16.93
N ALA A 70 13.41 -7.10 16.22
CA ALA A 70 12.40 -8.08 15.77
C ALA A 70 11.57 -8.75 16.90
N LYS A 71 11.90 -8.50 18.17
CA LYS A 71 11.18 -8.98 19.36
C LYS A 71 10.18 -7.98 19.93
N GLU A 72 10.22 -6.72 19.50
CA GLU A 72 9.32 -5.68 19.97
C GLU A 72 8.02 -5.64 19.15
N THR A 73 6.97 -5.07 19.74
CA THR A 73 5.68 -4.94 19.03
C THR A 73 5.83 -3.87 17.96
N LEU A 74 5.61 -4.25 16.69
CA LEU A 74 5.66 -3.32 15.55
C LEU A 74 4.73 -2.13 15.76
N VAL A 75 5.19 -0.94 15.35
CA VAL A 75 4.43 0.31 15.29
C VAL A 75 3.33 0.17 14.24
N LYS A 76 2.10 0.51 14.65
CA LYS A 76 0.88 0.32 13.84
C LYS A 76 0.25 1.63 13.37
N THR A 77 0.66 2.76 13.95
CA THR A 77 0.07 4.06 13.67
C THR A 77 1.15 5.11 13.47
N LEU A 78 0.85 6.14 12.67
CA LEU A 78 1.77 7.25 12.43
C LEU A 78 2.07 8.03 13.72
N SER A 79 1.09 8.20 14.62
CA SER A 79 1.31 8.86 15.91
C SER A 79 2.31 8.11 16.79
N GLN A 80 2.21 6.77 16.86
CA GLN A 80 3.20 5.93 17.54
C GLN A 80 4.58 6.03 16.88
N ALA A 81 4.64 6.06 15.54
CA ALA A 81 5.90 6.21 14.81
C ALA A 81 6.58 7.56 15.13
N LEU A 82 5.80 8.64 15.15
CA LEU A 82 6.28 9.98 15.55
C LEU A 82 6.77 10.00 17.00
N SER A 83 6.02 9.37 17.92
CA SER A 83 6.43 9.30 19.32
C SER A 83 7.73 8.52 19.52
N LEU A 84 7.99 7.50 18.70
CA LEU A 84 9.20 6.68 18.76
C LEU A 84 10.40 7.40 18.14
N LEU A 85 10.21 8.02 16.97
CA LEU A 85 11.28 8.63 16.18
C LEU A 85 11.60 10.07 16.60
N GLY A 86 10.62 10.76 17.18
CA GLY A 86 10.73 12.16 17.61
C GLY A 86 10.58 13.18 16.50
N VAL A 87 10.48 14.45 16.89
CA VAL A 87 10.27 15.59 15.98
C VAL A 87 11.51 15.88 15.13
N ASP A 88 12.72 15.67 15.65
CA ASP A 88 13.95 15.91 14.90
C ASP A 88 14.08 14.96 13.70
N PHE A 89 13.70 13.70 13.87
CA PHE A 89 13.59 12.76 12.75
C PHE A 89 12.58 13.25 11.72
N LEU A 90 11.40 13.69 12.16
CA LEU A 90 10.37 14.22 11.28
C LEU A 90 10.89 15.41 10.47
N ARG A 91 11.57 16.38 11.09
CA ARG A 91 12.18 17.52 10.38
C ARG A 91 13.13 17.07 9.28
N ASN A 92 14.03 16.14 9.59
CA ASN A 92 14.99 15.60 8.62
C ASN A 92 14.30 14.85 7.47
N LEU A 93 13.25 14.09 7.78
CA LEU A 93 12.45 13.40 6.78
C LEU A 93 11.77 14.42 5.84
N LEU A 94 11.07 15.41 6.39
CA LEU A 94 10.37 16.43 5.60
C LEU A 94 11.33 17.24 4.72
N SER A 95 12.52 17.57 5.21
CA SER A 95 13.53 18.31 4.43
C SER A 95 14.19 17.50 3.32
N SER A 96 14.22 16.17 3.43
CA SER A 96 14.87 15.29 2.45
C SER A 96 13.94 14.84 1.31
N VAL A 97 12.63 15.01 1.48
CA VAL A 97 11.64 14.51 0.54
C VAL A 97 11.50 15.47 -0.64
N ARG A 98 11.67 14.92 -1.85
CA ARG A 98 11.44 15.62 -3.10
C ARG A 98 9.97 15.61 -3.45
N ILE A 99 9.44 16.73 -3.90
CA ILE A 99 8.08 16.84 -4.44
C ILE A 99 8.17 16.68 -5.95
N GLU A 100 7.28 15.90 -6.54
CA GLU A 100 7.20 15.72 -7.98
C GLU A 100 5.83 16.11 -8.51
N ASP A 101 5.80 16.91 -9.58
CA ASP A 101 4.56 17.23 -10.28
C ASP A 101 4.12 16.03 -11.14
N SER A 102 2.84 15.67 -11.05
CA SER A 102 2.19 14.65 -11.87
C SER A 102 2.34 14.87 -13.38
N GLU A 103 2.49 16.13 -13.83
CA GLU A 103 2.63 16.47 -15.25
C GLU A 103 4.09 16.46 -15.73
N SER A 104 5.06 16.25 -14.83
CA SER A 104 6.49 16.33 -15.16
C SER A 104 6.97 15.27 -16.15
N SER A 105 6.34 14.09 -16.17
CA SER A 105 6.68 12.98 -17.08
C SER A 105 5.56 11.94 -17.14
N PRO A 106 5.53 11.07 -18.17
CA PRO A 106 4.61 9.93 -18.23
C PRO A 106 4.69 8.99 -17.02
N SER A 107 5.90 8.72 -16.51
CA SER A 107 6.12 7.90 -15.32
C SER A 107 5.62 8.59 -14.04
N ALA A 108 5.83 9.92 -13.90
CA ALA A 108 5.25 10.69 -12.79
C ALA A 108 3.72 10.63 -12.78
N ARG A 109 3.07 10.79 -13.95
CA ARG A 109 1.61 10.69 -14.08
C ARG A 109 1.09 9.31 -13.68
N ARG A 110 1.78 8.26 -14.13
CA ARG A 110 1.45 6.86 -13.82
C ARG A 110 1.62 6.56 -12.34
N PHE A 111 2.70 7.05 -11.74
CA PHE A 111 2.97 6.98 -10.31
C PHE A 111 1.85 7.63 -9.49
N HIS A 112 1.48 8.87 -9.81
CA HIS A 112 0.36 9.57 -9.17
C HIS A 112 -0.96 8.80 -9.32
N TRP A 113 -1.26 8.30 -10.52
CA TRP A 113 -2.46 7.50 -10.76
C TRP A 113 -2.48 6.20 -9.93
N ARG A 114 -1.34 5.51 -9.83
CA ARG A 114 -1.22 4.30 -9.02
C ARG A 114 -1.43 4.58 -7.54
N MET A 115 -0.80 5.62 -7.01
CA MET A 115 -0.96 6.00 -5.62
C MET A 115 -2.38 6.47 -5.30
N GLY A 116 -2.98 7.31 -6.15
CA GLY A 116 -4.36 7.74 -5.97
C GLY A 116 -5.33 6.56 -5.90
N ARG A 117 -5.14 5.54 -6.74
CA ARG A 117 -5.93 4.29 -6.66
C ARG A 117 -5.73 3.56 -5.33
N SER A 118 -4.49 3.42 -4.88
CA SER A 118 -4.18 2.78 -3.60
C SER A 118 -4.75 3.54 -2.41
N PHE A 119 -4.77 4.88 -2.49
CA PHE A 119 -5.33 5.74 -1.47
C PHE A 119 -6.86 5.64 -1.39
N VAL A 120 -7.53 5.58 -2.54
CA VAL A 120 -8.98 5.29 -2.60
C VAL A 120 -9.28 3.91 -2.05
N ALA A 121 -8.52 2.88 -2.43
CA ALA A 121 -8.66 1.53 -1.88
C ALA A 121 -8.51 1.52 -0.34
N ALA A 122 -7.52 2.25 0.19
CA ALA A 122 -7.31 2.37 1.63
C ALA A 122 -8.52 3.01 2.35
N HIS A 123 -9.07 4.08 1.80
CA HIS A 123 -10.26 4.74 2.34
C HIS A 123 -11.50 3.83 2.30
N ILE A 124 -11.71 3.09 1.20
CA ILE A 124 -12.79 2.11 1.09
C ILE A 124 -12.62 1.01 2.13
N ALA A 125 -11.41 0.45 2.27
CA ALA A 125 -11.13 -0.59 3.26
C ALA A 125 -11.40 -0.09 4.69
N ARG A 126 -10.98 1.14 5.01
CA ARG A 126 -11.24 1.78 6.32
C ARG A 126 -12.74 1.99 6.56
N ALA A 127 -13.46 2.53 5.57
CA ALA A 127 -14.90 2.78 5.68
C ALA A 127 -15.68 1.48 5.90
N LEU A 128 -15.35 0.42 5.14
CA LEU A 128 -15.97 -0.90 5.33
C LEU A 128 -15.61 -1.49 6.71
N ALA A 129 -14.37 -1.31 7.15
CA ALA A 129 -13.91 -1.80 8.43
C ALA A 129 -14.59 -1.12 9.61
N GLN A 130 -14.99 0.14 9.49
CA GLN A 130 -15.72 0.84 10.56
C GLN A 130 -17.04 0.13 10.94
N TYR A 131 -17.67 -0.58 9.99
CA TYR A 131 -18.92 -1.32 10.25
C TYR A 131 -18.71 -2.66 10.97
N HIS A 132 -17.66 -3.40 10.62
CA HIS A 132 -17.48 -4.79 11.08
C HIS A 132 -16.22 -5.03 11.94
N PHE A 133 -15.22 -4.17 11.82
CA PHE A 133 -13.88 -4.32 12.41
C PHE A 133 -13.33 -2.97 12.90
N ALA A 134 -14.14 -2.14 13.55
CA ALA A 134 -13.78 -0.76 13.90
C ALA A 134 -12.41 -0.60 14.58
N LYS A 135 -12.05 -1.53 15.48
CA LYS A 135 -10.74 -1.54 16.18
C LYS A 135 -9.53 -1.77 15.26
N GLN A 136 -9.76 -2.27 14.05
CA GLN A 136 -8.73 -2.64 13.07
C GLN A 136 -8.79 -1.74 11.82
N ALA A 137 -9.67 -0.74 11.78
CA ALA A 137 -9.90 0.07 10.59
C ALA A 137 -8.62 0.74 10.07
N ASP A 138 -7.78 1.27 10.96
CA ASP A 138 -6.51 1.90 10.58
C ASP A 138 -5.48 0.87 10.12
N GLU A 139 -5.40 -0.31 10.75
CA GLU A 139 -4.52 -1.39 10.27
C GLU A 139 -4.92 -1.85 8.85
N LEU A 140 -6.23 -1.90 8.57
CA LEU A 140 -6.76 -2.27 7.25
C LEU A 140 -6.58 -1.17 6.21
N PHE A 141 -6.64 0.09 6.61
CA PHE A 141 -6.24 1.23 5.77
C PHE A 141 -4.81 1.06 5.27
N TRP A 142 -3.85 0.86 6.19
CA TRP A 142 -2.43 0.68 5.84
C TRP A 142 -2.20 -0.58 5.01
N ALA A 143 -2.88 -1.68 5.34
CA ALA A 143 -2.78 -2.91 4.57
C ALA A 143 -3.23 -2.73 3.11
N ALA A 144 -4.34 -2.04 2.87
CA ALA A 144 -4.83 -1.76 1.53
C ALA A 144 -3.94 -0.76 0.78
N LEU A 145 -3.45 0.28 1.46
CA LEU A 145 -2.56 1.28 0.88
C LEU A 145 -1.23 0.66 0.44
N PHE A 146 -0.53 0.01 1.37
CA PHE A 146 0.85 -0.43 1.19
C PHE A 146 1.02 -1.69 0.36
N ARG A 147 -0.05 -2.47 0.17
CA ARG A 147 -0.02 -3.58 -0.79
C ARG A 147 0.40 -3.15 -2.20
N SER A 148 0.09 -1.90 -2.56
CA SER A 148 0.38 -1.37 -3.90
C SER A 148 1.78 -0.76 -4.03
N ILE A 149 2.60 -0.78 -2.98
CA ILE A 149 3.97 -0.19 -3.01
C ILE A 149 4.79 -0.67 -4.21
N PRO A 150 4.85 -1.98 -4.56
CA PRO A 150 5.59 -2.40 -5.74
C PRO A 150 5.08 -1.71 -7.01
N ALA A 151 3.76 -1.54 -7.15
CA ALA A 151 3.17 -0.86 -8.30
C ALA A 151 3.51 0.64 -8.34
N TRP A 152 3.71 1.29 -7.18
CA TRP A 152 4.17 2.68 -7.11
C TRP A 152 5.59 2.80 -7.65
N TYR A 153 6.51 2.00 -7.12
CA TYR A 153 7.89 1.98 -7.57
C TYR A 153 8.00 1.62 -9.05
N LEU A 154 7.36 0.54 -9.48
CA LEU A 154 7.41 0.12 -10.89
C LEU A 154 6.83 1.20 -11.80
N ALA A 155 5.73 1.86 -11.43
CA ALA A 155 5.15 2.94 -12.23
C ALA A 155 6.05 4.17 -12.36
N ARG A 156 6.89 4.42 -11.36
CA ARG A 156 7.82 5.55 -11.36
C ARG A 156 9.13 5.23 -12.07
N MET A 157 9.61 4.00 -11.96
CA MET A 157 10.96 3.61 -12.36
C MET A 157 11.05 2.92 -13.72
N LEU A 158 9.93 2.43 -14.25
CA LEU A 158 9.89 1.79 -15.56
C LEU A 158 9.41 2.75 -16.64
N ASP A 159 9.86 2.51 -17.86
CA ASP A 159 9.37 3.18 -19.05
C ASP A 159 8.01 2.61 -19.48
N ASP A 160 7.27 3.38 -20.27
CA ASP A 160 5.92 3.04 -20.71
C ASP A 160 5.81 1.70 -21.44
N GLN A 161 6.87 1.32 -22.19
CA GLN A 161 6.94 0.06 -22.93
C GLN A 161 7.15 -1.17 -22.03
N ASP A 162 7.70 -0.98 -20.84
CA ASP A 162 8.01 -2.06 -19.91
C ASP A 162 6.85 -2.36 -18.96
N HIS A 163 5.70 -1.71 -19.17
CA HIS A 163 4.49 -1.98 -18.43
C HIS A 163 3.59 -3.01 -19.11
N PRO A 164 2.94 -3.90 -18.32
CA PRO A 164 1.92 -4.79 -18.85
C PRO A 164 0.80 -3.98 -19.52
N PRO A 165 0.33 -4.43 -20.71
CA PRO A 165 -0.75 -3.77 -21.42
C PRO A 165 -1.98 -3.51 -20.56
N ALA A 166 -2.61 -2.35 -20.75
CA ALA A 166 -3.69 -1.86 -19.91
C ALA A 166 -4.98 -2.71 -19.94
N HIS A 167 -5.11 -3.67 -20.86
CA HIS A 167 -6.25 -4.61 -20.91
C HIS A 167 -5.99 -5.89 -20.08
N LEU A 168 -4.73 -6.22 -19.77
CA LEU A 168 -4.42 -7.41 -18.96
C LEU A 168 -4.84 -7.21 -17.51
N ARG A 169 -5.47 -8.22 -16.92
CA ARG A 169 -5.98 -8.22 -15.54
C ARG A 169 -5.61 -9.51 -14.82
N GLY A 170 -5.53 -9.41 -13.49
CA GLY A 170 -5.24 -10.51 -12.58
C GLY A 170 -4.14 -11.45 -13.08
N ARG A 171 -4.45 -12.75 -13.17
CA ARG A 171 -3.53 -13.80 -13.64
C ARG A 171 -2.84 -13.50 -14.97
N GLN A 172 -3.54 -12.94 -15.96
CA GLN A 172 -2.95 -12.65 -17.27
C GLN A 172 -1.86 -11.58 -17.14
N ARG A 173 -2.13 -10.56 -16.32
CA ARG A 173 -1.15 -9.53 -15.98
C ARG A 173 0.03 -10.14 -15.23
N ALA A 174 -0.21 -10.96 -14.20
CA ALA A 174 0.86 -11.60 -13.44
C ALA A 174 1.71 -12.56 -14.28
N GLN A 175 1.11 -13.26 -15.24
CA GLN A 175 1.82 -14.12 -16.19
C GLN A 175 2.73 -13.28 -17.10
N TRP A 176 2.19 -12.22 -17.70
CA TRP A 176 2.98 -11.30 -18.52
C TRP A 176 4.17 -10.74 -17.75
N GLN A 177 3.97 -10.35 -16.49
CA GLN A 177 5.02 -9.83 -15.61
C GLN A 177 6.13 -10.85 -15.37
N ARG A 178 5.79 -12.10 -15.06
CA ARG A 178 6.80 -13.16 -14.92
C ARG A 178 7.56 -13.41 -16.22
N GLU A 179 6.88 -13.33 -17.36
CA GLU A 179 7.50 -13.53 -18.67
C GLU A 179 8.45 -12.39 -19.06
N HIS A 180 8.13 -11.12 -18.73
CA HIS A 180 8.89 -9.94 -19.14
C HIS A 180 9.87 -9.44 -18.06
N TRP A 181 9.45 -9.41 -16.80
CA TRP A 181 10.25 -8.91 -15.67
C TRP A 181 11.00 -10.01 -14.91
N GLY A 182 10.60 -11.28 -15.06
CA GLY A 182 11.10 -12.41 -14.24
C GLY A 182 10.35 -12.59 -12.91
N ALA A 183 9.48 -11.65 -12.53
CA ALA A 183 8.68 -11.68 -11.32
C ALA A 183 7.34 -10.95 -11.50
N ASP A 184 6.34 -11.25 -10.65
CA ASP A 184 5.09 -10.47 -10.56
C ASP A 184 5.07 -9.55 -9.33
N GLU A 185 4.18 -8.56 -9.34
CA GLU A 185 4.06 -7.54 -8.28
C GLU A 185 3.88 -8.18 -6.88
N GLU A 186 3.13 -9.28 -6.77
CA GLU A 186 2.89 -9.99 -5.50
C GLU A 186 4.15 -10.70 -5.00
N SER A 187 4.95 -11.27 -5.90
CA SER A 187 6.23 -11.89 -5.57
C SER A 187 7.24 -10.84 -5.10
N ILE A 188 7.31 -9.71 -5.79
CA ILE A 188 8.15 -8.57 -5.38
C ILE A 188 7.72 -8.08 -3.99
N TRP A 189 6.41 -7.92 -3.78
CA TRP A 189 5.85 -7.49 -2.50
C TRP A 189 6.29 -8.37 -1.32
N ARG A 190 6.25 -9.70 -1.49
CA ARG A 190 6.66 -10.67 -0.47
C ARG A 190 8.12 -10.48 -0.03
N HIS A 191 9.00 -10.02 -0.92
CA HIS A 191 10.39 -9.71 -0.58
C HIS A 191 10.58 -8.29 -0.02
N MET A 192 9.67 -7.35 -0.30
CA MET A 192 9.72 -5.99 0.26
C MET A 192 9.25 -5.94 1.72
N ILE A 193 8.22 -6.72 2.07
CA ILE A 193 7.59 -6.69 3.40
C ILE A 193 8.60 -6.77 4.56
N PRO A 194 9.53 -7.76 4.60
CA PRO A 194 10.47 -7.88 5.73
C PRO A 194 11.42 -6.69 5.82
N ARG A 195 11.82 -6.12 4.68
CA ARG A 195 12.76 -5.00 4.59
C ARG A 195 12.12 -3.67 5.00
N LEU A 196 10.81 -3.55 4.82
CA LEU A 196 10.03 -2.38 5.22
C LEU A 196 9.52 -2.46 6.67
N GLY A 197 9.74 -3.57 7.38
CA GLY A 197 9.26 -3.75 8.75
C GLY A 197 7.73 -3.66 8.87
N MET A 198 7.00 -4.14 7.86
CA MET A 198 5.54 -3.94 7.82
C MET A 198 4.80 -4.74 8.90
N PRO A 199 3.74 -4.18 9.53
CA PRO A 199 2.94 -4.89 10.52
C PRO A 199 2.37 -6.22 10.01
N GLU A 200 2.24 -7.22 10.89
CA GLU A 200 1.79 -8.58 10.51
C GLU A 200 0.50 -8.61 9.67
N ARG A 201 -0.43 -7.69 9.90
CA ARG A 201 -1.70 -7.65 9.14
C ARG A 201 -1.50 -7.20 7.69
N VAL A 202 -0.58 -6.27 7.46
CA VAL A 202 -0.15 -5.87 6.11
C VAL A 202 0.48 -7.07 5.39
N THR A 203 1.22 -7.91 6.13
CA THR A 203 1.85 -9.14 5.64
C THR A 203 0.86 -10.28 5.40
N ARG A 204 -0.22 -10.38 6.19
CA ARG A 204 -1.24 -11.43 6.13
C ARG A 204 -2.30 -11.21 5.08
N ALA A 205 -2.59 -9.96 4.73
CA ALA A 205 -3.50 -9.60 3.66
C ALA A 205 -2.92 -9.96 2.27
N GLN A 206 -2.51 -11.20 2.07
CA GLN A 206 -2.15 -11.74 0.76
C GLN A 206 -3.43 -12.07 0.00
N LEU A 207 -3.42 -11.87 -1.32
CA LEU A 207 -4.55 -12.22 -2.16
C LEU A 207 -4.57 -13.75 -2.18
N PRO A 208 -5.67 -14.41 -1.77
CA PRO A 208 -5.83 -15.81 -2.08
C PRO A 208 -5.73 -15.94 -3.60
N ALA A 209 -5.19 -17.07 -4.07
CA ALA A 209 -5.07 -17.35 -5.50
C ALA A 209 -6.39 -16.96 -6.19
N GLU A 210 -6.37 -15.95 -7.06
CA GLU A 210 -7.55 -15.18 -7.52
C GLU A 210 -8.76 -16.04 -7.93
N ARG A 211 -8.53 -17.29 -8.36
CA ARG A 211 -9.56 -18.27 -8.71
C ARG A 211 -10.47 -18.68 -7.54
N GLU A 212 -9.93 -18.81 -6.33
CA GLU A 212 -10.73 -19.15 -5.15
C GLU A 212 -11.59 -17.95 -4.75
N THR A 213 -10.98 -16.77 -4.73
CA THR A 213 -11.61 -15.51 -4.38
C THR A 213 -12.75 -15.14 -5.32
N LEU A 214 -12.56 -15.21 -6.65
CA LEU A 214 -13.61 -14.89 -7.64
C LEU A 214 -14.80 -15.86 -7.58
N ARG A 215 -14.56 -17.15 -7.33
CA ARG A 215 -15.64 -18.13 -7.16
C ARG A 215 -16.44 -17.86 -5.89
N HIS A 216 -15.75 -17.52 -4.80
CA HIS A 216 -16.39 -17.14 -3.55
C HIS A 216 -17.19 -15.84 -3.72
N TRP A 217 -16.67 -14.84 -4.44
CA TRP A 217 -17.40 -13.60 -4.74
C TRP A 217 -18.61 -13.80 -5.62
N ALA A 218 -18.49 -14.52 -6.73
CA ALA A 218 -19.63 -14.84 -7.59
C ALA A 218 -20.72 -15.63 -6.83
N ARG A 219 -20.32 -16.43 -5.84
CA ARG A 219 -21.26 -17.15 -4.97
C ARG A 219 -21.90 -16.25 -3.93
N LEU A 220 -21.18 -15.27 -3.40
CA LEU A 220 -21.72 -14.24 -2.50
C LEU A 220 -22.68 -13.28 -3.22
N GLU A 221 -22.34 -12.84 -4.42
CA GLU A 221 -23.20 -12.01 -5.26
C GLU A 221 -24.55 -12.69 -5.50
N ARG A 222 -24.56 -13.99 -5.82
CA ARG A 222 -25.80 -14.78 -5.97
C ARG A 222 -26.63 -14.88 -4.70
N LEU A 223 -26.01 -14.68 -3.53
CA LEU A 223 -26.70 -14.69 -2.24
C LEU A 223 -27.16 -13.29 -1.83
N CYS A 224 -26.76 -12.23 -2.52
CA CYS A 224 -27.18 -10.87 -2.24
C CYS A 224 -28.44 -10.53 -3.05
N PRO A 225 -29.63 -10.42 -2.42
CA PRO A 225 -30.83 -9.97 -3.11
C PRO A 225 -30.68 -8.49 -3.52
N SER A 226 -31.39 -8.09 -4.57
CA SER A 226 -31.43 -6.69 -5.04
C SER A 226 -32.06 -5.74 -4.00
N GLU A 227 -32.88 -6.26 -3.10
CA GLU A 227 -33.48 -5.54 -1.97
C GLU A 227 -33.49 -6.43 -0.72
N GLY A 228 -33.29 -5.82 0.45
CA GLY A 228 -33.30 -6.51 1.74
C GLY A 228 -31.93 -7.00 2.22
N THR A 229 -31.91 -7.65 3.38
CA THR A 229 -30.67 -8.16 3.98
C THR A 229 -30.30 -9.52 3.37
N PRO A 230 -29.06 -9.72 2.91
CA PRO A 230 -28.63 -11.01 2.37
C PRO A 230 -28.75 -12.13 3.41
N PRO A 231 -29.27 -13.32 3.03
CA PRO A 231 -29.24 -14.50 3.89
C PRO A 231 -27.82 -14.86 4.27
N ARG A 232 -27.63 -15.32 5.51
CA ARG A 232 -26.33 -15.74 6.00
C ARG A 232 -25.89 -17.00 5.22
N PRO A 233 -24.73 -17.01 4.54
CA PRO A 233 -24.32 -18.16 3.73
C PRO A 233 -24.25 -19.43 4.57
N GLU A 234 -24.70 -20.57 4.08
CA GLU A 234 -24.57 -21.86 4.79
C GLU A 234 -23.13 -22.41 4.76
N ASP A 235 -22.40 -22.08 3.69
CA ASP A 235 -21.04 -22.51 3.45
C ASP A 235 -20.08 -21.91 4.50
N ARG A 236 -19.39 -22.79 5.24
CA ARG A 236 -18.40 -22.42 6.27
C ARG A 236 -17.29 -21.54 5.70
N THR A 237 -16.82 -21.81 4.48
CA THR A 237 -15.73 -21.07 3.84
C THR A 237 -16.16 -19.64 3.52
N LEU A 238 -17.39 -19.47 3.00
CA LEU A 238 -17.96 -18.13 2.75
C LEU A 238 -18.19 -17.36 4.05
N ARG A 239 -18.63 -18.04 5.12
CA ARG A 239 -18.75 -17.43 6.45
C ARG A 239 -17.40 -16.95 6.97
N MET A 240 -16.36 -17.78 6.88
CA MET A 240 -15.02 -17.43 7.30
C MET A 240 -14.46 -16.27 6.47
N LEU A 241 -14.76 -16.22 5.17
CA LEU A 241 -14.35 -15.14 4.27
C LEU A 241 -15.01 -13.81 4.65
N ILE A 242 -16.34 -13.77 4.82
CA ILE A 242 -17.05 -12.54 5.25
C ILE A 242 -16.59 -12.05 6.63
N GLN A 243 -16.24 -12.98 7.53
CA GLN A 243 -15.78 -12.65 8.88
C GLN A 243 -14.27 -12.33 8.95
N SER A 244 -13.54 -12.43 7.84
CA SER A 244 -12.12 -12.11 7.80
C SER A 244 -11.92 -10.61 7.52
N PRO A 245 -11.16 -9.88 8.36
CA PRO A 245 -10.78 -8.50 8.09
C PRO A 245 -10.03 -8.33 6.76
N ASP A 246 -9.19 -9.30 6.39
CA ASP A 246 -8.35 -9.26 5.18
C ASP A 246 -9.18 -9.25 3.89
N THR A 247 -10.40 -9.75 3.95
CA THR A 247 -11.36 -9.75 2.85
C THR A 247 -11.78 -8.33 2.46
N LEU A 248 -11.81 -7.38 3.40
CA LEU A 248 -12.11 -5.98 3.09
C LEU A 248 -11.00 -5.32 2.29
N VAL A 249 -9.74 -5.67 2.58
CA VAL A 249 -8.58 -5.18 1.82
C VAL A 249 -8.69 -5.66 0.38
N ILE A 250 -9.01 -6.94 0.17
CA ILE A 250 -9.16 -7.54 -1.16
C ILE A 250 -10.29 -6.89 -1.96
N LEU A 251 -11.42 -6.56 -1.32
CA LEU A 251 -12.54 -5.90 -1.99
C LEU A 251 -12.24 -4.48 -2.45
N ALA A 252 -11.31 -3.80 -1.78
CA ALA A 252 -11.03 -2.40 -2.03
C ALA A 252 -10.02 -2.16 -3.18
N ILE A 253 -9.26 -3.19 -3.60
CA ILE A 253 -8.15 -3.12 -4.57
C ILE A 253 -8.60 -3.50 -5.98
#